data_AF-A0A7T9HH19-F1
#
_entry.id   AF-A0A7T9HH19-F1
#
_cell.length_a   1.000
_cell.length_b   1.000
_cell.length_c   1.000
_cell.angle_alpha   90.00
_cell.angle_beta   90.00
_cell.angle_gamma   90.00
#
_symmetry.space_group_name_H-M   'P 1'
#
loop_
_entity.id
_entity.type
_entity.pdbx_description
1 polymer ?
#
loop_
_entity_poly.entity_id
_entity_poly.type
_entity_poly.pdbx_seq_one_letter_code
_entity_poly.pdbx_strand_id
1 'polypeptide(L)'
;MDEIEAGFRKLADRIREREGETSALSEEVMREEAALLSRMIRTARPLIPAIGMNMLERGKQDTKGELYDTVFFRRKMIVLGKTTPAEFRPDNPTRKVDDQFCVLSEDGKIFEIMYSFDGFLVDSYKNEISAQEAVSGYGVEILFMLYAAFHDYLKGQDELIAALRVTLDYIMGKEKKSG
;
A
#
# COMPACT_ATOMS: atom_id res chain seq x y z
N MET A 1 22.43 7.22 11.50
CA MET A 1 21.35 7.32 10.51
C MET A 1 20.90 5.91 10.20
N ASP A 2 19.60 5.62 10.33
CA ASP A 2 19.09 4.26 10.13
C ASP A 2 19.19 3.84 8.66
N GLU A 3 19.53 2.59 8.36
CA GLU A 3 19.55 2.06 6.98
C GLU A 3 18.16 2.17 6.33
N ILE A 4 17.13 2.06 7.17
CA ILE A 4 15.73 2.35 6.82
C ILE A 4 15.63 3.82 6.38
N GLU A 5 15.98 4.78 7.23
CA GLU A 5 15.91 6.21 6.92
C GLU A 5 16.75 6.63 5.71
N ALA A 6 17.90 5.98 5.47
CA ALA A 6 18.70 6.17 4.27
C ALA A 6 17.99 5.65 3.00
N GLY A 7 17.28 4.51 3.11
CA GLY A 7 16.38 3.99 2.08
C GLY A 7 15.22 4.94 1.78
N PHE A 8 14.61 5.52 2.82
CA PHE A 8 13.52 6.51 2.69
C PHE A 8 13.98 7.74 1.92
N ARG A 9 15.13 8.31 2.29
CA ARG A 9 15.68 9.48 1.58
C ARG A 9 15.98 9.15 0.11
N LYS A 10 16.61 8.00 -0.17
CA LYS A 10 16.85 7.58 -1.56
C LYS A 10 15.56 7.41 -2.37
N LEU A 11 14.51 6.86 -1.78
CA LEU A 11 13.22 6.72 -2.46
C LEU A 11 12.57 8.09 -2.71
N ALA A 12 12.57 8.97 -1.70
CA ALA A 12 12.01 10.31 -1.78
C ALA A 12 12.80 11.25 -2.71
N ASP A 13 14.12 11.08 -2.80
CA ASP A 13 14.99 11.78 -3.74
C ASP A 13 14.70 11.29 -5.17
N ARG A 14 14.57 9.97 -5.37
CA ARG A 14 14.22 9.37 -6.68
C ARG A 14 12.83 9.77 -7.17
N ILE A 15 11.86 9.95 -6.28
CA ILE A 15 10.52 10.46 -6.63
C ILE A 15 10.62 11.93 -7.05
N ARG A 16 11.29 12.78 -6.26
CA ARG A 16 11.45 14.22 -6.57
C ARG A 16 12.26 14.51 -7.83
N GLU A 17 13.31 13.74 -8.11
CA GLU A 17 14.07 13.86 -9.37
C GLU A 17 13.20 13.55 -10.60
N ARG A 18 12.13 12.76 -10.43
CA ARG A 18 11.33 12.22 -11.54
C ARG A 18 9.96 12.88 -11.72
N GLU A 19 9.49 13.68 -10.76
CA GLU A 19 8.30 14.54 -10.92
C GLU A 19 8.46 15.59 -12.04
N GLY A 20 9.71 15.93 -12.41
CA GLY A 20 10.04 16.85 -13.51
C GLY A 20 9.97 16.22 -14.92
N GLU A 21 9.90 14.89 -15.04
CA GLU A 21 9.86 14.13 -16.30
C GLU A 21 8.47 13.51 -16.53
N THR A 22 7.41 14.26 -16.20
CA THR A 22 6.01 13.80 -16.17
C THR A 22 5.38 13.48 -17.54
N SER A 23 6.17 13.42 -18.59
CA SER A 23 5.74 13.05 -19.94
C SER A 23 6.42 11.74 -20.36
N ALA A 24 5.75 10.62 -20.04
CA ALA A 24 6.10 9.25 -20.41
C ALA A 24 7.36 8.68 -19.72
N LEU A 25 7.19 8.07 -18.54
CA LEU A 25 8.14 7.04 -18.10
C LEU A 25 8.24 6.00 -19.22
N SER A 26 9.46 5.65 -19.64
CA SER A 26 9.62 4.60 -20.64
C SER A 26 9.04 3.28 -20.11
N GLU A 27 8.54 2.42 -21.01
CA GLU A 27 8.02 1.09 -20.63
C GLU A 27 9.04 0.29 -19.81
N GLU A 28 10.33 0.51 -20.05
CA GLU A 28 11.41 -0.08 -19.28
C GLU A 28 11.40 0.37 -17.83
N VAL A 29 11.27 1.67 -17.56
CA VAL A 29 11.17 2.17 -16.18
C VAL A 29 9.92 1.64 -15.51
N MET A 30 8.76 1.61 -16.19
CA MET A 30 7.54 1.05 -15.61
C MET A 30 7.70 -0.43 -15.22
N ARG A 31 8.39 -1.22 -16.06
CA ARG A 31 8.69 -2.63 -15.76
C ARG A 31 9.61 -2.77 -14.55
N GLU A 32 10.64 -1.93 -14.43
CA GLU A 32 11.53 -1.93 -13.28
C GLU A 32 10.81 -1.59 -11.97
N GLU A 33 9.96 -0.56 -12.00
CA GLU A 33 9.19 -0.15 -10.82
C GLU A 33 8.14 -1.20 -10.44
N ALA A 34 7.46 -1.83 -11.40
CA ALA A 34 6.55 -2.95 -11.14
C ALA A 34 7.29 -4.16 -10.54
N ALA A 35 8.51 -4.45 -11.01
CA ALA A 35 9.35 -5.50 -10.46
C ALA A 35 9.83 -5.17 -9.04
N LEU A 36 10.14 -3.89 -8.75
CA LEU A 36 10.46 -3.42 -7.42
C LEU A 36 9.27 -3.55 -6.48
N LEU A 37 8.09 -3.09 -6.88
CA LEU A 37 6.85 -3.23 -6.11
C LEU A 37 6.60 -4.70 -5.76
N SER A 38 6.74 -5.59 -6.75
CA SER A 38 6.58 -7.03 -6.54
C SER A 38 7.57 -7.61 -5.53
N ARG A 39 8.82 -7.12 -5.50
CA ARG A 39 9.81 -7.51 -4.47
C ARG A 39 9.40 -6.99 -3.09
N MET A 40 9.01 -5.72 -3.00
CA MET A 40 8.58 -5.11 -1.75
C MET A 40 7.35 -5.83 -1.17
N ILE A 41 6.38 -6.20 -2.00
CA ILE A 41 5.19 -6.97 -1.60
C ILE A 41 5.57 -8.33 -1.00
N ARG A 42 6.56 -9.04 -1.57
CA ARG A 42 7.01 -10.32 -0.99
C ARG A 42 7.57 -10.15 0.41
N THR A 43 8.32 -9.07 0.64
CA THR A 43 8.85 -8.71 1.96
C THR A 43 7.74 -8.23 2.90
N ALA A 44 6.75 -7.50 2.35
CA ALA A 44 5.60 -6.94 3.06
C ALA A 44 4.67 -8.00 3.64
N ARG A 45 4.41 -9.04 2.84
CA ARG A 45 3.29 -9.94 3.02
C ARG A 45 3.16 -10.49 4.45
N PRO A 46 4.24 -10.94 5.12
CA PRO A 46 4.15 -11.45 6.49
C PRO A 46 3.74 -10.40 7.53
N LEU A 47 3.92 -9.11 7.25
CA LEU A 47 3.64 -8.01 8.17
C LEU A 47 2.19 -7.52 8.08
N ILE A 48 1.53 -7.70 6.94
CA ILE A 48 0.17 -7.18 6.69
C ILE A 48 -0.87 -7.68 7.72
N PRO A 49 -0.84 -8.92 8.23
CA PRO A 49 -1.75 -9.32 9.30
C PRO A 49 -1.63 -8.47 10.58
N ALA A 50 -0.45 -7.91 10.86
CA ALA A 50 -0.23 -7.05 12.02
C ALA A 50 -0.64 -5.60 11.75
N ILE A 51 -0.33 -5.06 10.56
CA ILE A 51 -0.44 -3.63 10.26
C ILE A 51 -1.68 -3.25 9.44
N GLY A 52 -2.30 -4.22 8.78
CA GLY A 52 -3.44 -4.03 7.91
C GLY A 52 -4.78 -3.99 8.66
N MET A 53 -5.78 -3.48 7.95
CA MET A 53 -7.16 -3.36 8.41
C MET A 53 -8.11 -4.15 7.51
N ASN A 54 -9.28 -4.49 8.03
CA ASN A 54 -10.34 -5.09 7.22
C ASN A 54 -11.08 -3.97 6.48
N MET A 55 -11.11 -4.05 5.16
CA MET A 55 -11.78 -3.05 4.32
C MET A 55 -13.30 -3.31 4.31
N LEU A 56 -14.11 -2.27 4.20
CA LEU A 56 -15.56 -2.38 4.15
C LEU A 56 -15.97 -3.13 2.88
N GLU A 57 -16.80 -4.16 3.02
CA GLU A 57 -17.41 -4.86 1.89
C GLU A 57 -18.78 -4.24 1.58
N ARG A 58 -19.58 -4.02 2.64
CA ARG A 58 -20.91 -3.44 2.58
C ARG A 58 -21.33 -2.84 3.92
N GLY A 59 -22.12 -1.78 3.90
CA GLY A 59 -22.77 -1.21 5.08
C GLY A 59 -23.99 -0.38 4.68
N LYS A 60 -24.90 -0.14 5.62
CA LYS A 60 -25.98 0.82 5.44
C LYS A 60 -25.56 2.16 6.03
N GLN A 61 -26.04 3.25 5.45
CA GLN A 61 -25.80 4.59 5.94
C GLN A 61 -27.09 5.17 6.51
N ASP A 62 -27.03 5.75 7.71
CA ASP A 62 -28.17 6.42 8.32
C ASP A 62 -28.31 7.87 7.81
N THR A 63 -29.32 8.59 8.30
CA THR A 63 -29.58 9.98 7.90
C THR A 63 -28.53 10.97 8.38
N LYS A 64 -27.63 10.57 9.29
CA LYS A 64 -26.49 11.36 9.78
C LYS A 64 -25.21 11.06 9.03
N GLY A 65 -25.21 10.03 8.18
CA GLY A 65 -24.04 9.56 7.46
C GLY A 65 -23.23 8.50 8.19
N GLU A 66 -23.73 7.97 9.31
CA GLU A 66 -23.04 6.92 10.06
C GLU A 66 -23.34 5.56 9.45
N LEU A 67 -22.30 4.72 9.36
CA LEU A 67 -22.42 3.36 8.84
C LEU A 67 -22.87 2.38 9.94
N TYR A 68 -23.84 1.54 9.60
CA TYR A 68 -24.35 0.44 10.43
C TYR A 68 -24.58 -0.82 9.59
N ASP A 69 -24.88 -1.95 10.24
CA ASP A 69 -24.97 -3.27 9.58
C ASP A 69 -23.76 -3.56 8.67
N THR A 70 -22.55 -3.28 9.18
CA THR A 70 -21.32 -3.34 8.40
C THR A 70 -20.82 -4.78 8.24
N VAL A 71 -20.35 -5.08 7.04
CA VAL A 71 -19.65 -6.30 6.65
C VAL A 71 -18.31 -5.89 6.11
N PHE A 72 -17.24 -6.55 6.58
CA PHE A 72 -15.88 -6.28 6.15
C PHE A 72 -15.28 -7.51 5.47
N PHE A 73 -14.38 -7.26 4.52
CA PHE A 73 -13.55 -8.32 3.96
C PHE A 73 -12.74 -8.99 5.09
N ARG A 74 -12.69 -10.33 5.06
CA ARG A 74 -11.95 -11.09 6.09
C ARG A 74 -10.44 -10.89 6.04
N ARG A 75 -9.90 -10.59 4.86
CA ARG A 75 -8.46 -10.41 4.64
C ARG A 75 -8.06 -9.01 5.05
N LYS A 76 -6.99 -8.90 5.83
CA LYS A 76 -6.39 -7.60 6.15
C LYS A 76 -5.69 -7.02 4.93
N MET A 77 -5.75 -5.70 4.82
CA MET A 77 -5.19 -4.94 3.72
C MET A 77 -4.58 -3.64 4.22
N ILE A 78 -3.57 -3.14 3.50
CA ILE A 78 -3.04 -1.78 3.66
C ILE A 78 -3.42 -0.96 2.44
N VAL A 79 -3.77 0.31 2.65
CA VAL A 79 -4.06 1.24 1.57
C VAL A 79 -2.74 1.77 1.00
N LEU A 80 -2.54 1.57 -0.30
CA LEU A 80 -1.35 2.03 -1.02
C LEU A 80 -1.56 3.35 -1.75
N GLY A 81 -2.81 3.70 -2.05
CA GLY A 81 -3.08 4.94 -2.76
C GLY A 81 -4.57 5.14 -3.04
N LYS A 82 -4.90 6.38 -3.39
CA LYS A 82 -6.19 6.78 -3.92
C LYS A 82 -5.98 7.31 -5.34
N THR A 83 -6.96 7.10 -6.20
CA THR A 83 -6.96 7.65 -7.55
C THR A 83 -8.28 8.38 -7.81
N THR A 84 -8.38 9.03 -8.97
CA THR A 84 -9.67 9.47 -9.50
C THR A 84 -10.53 8.23 -9.75
N PRO A 85 -11.69 8.08 -9.07
CA PRO A 85 -12.52 6.90 -9.24
C PRO A 85 -12.93 6.71 -10.70
N ALA A 86 -12.98 5.45 -11.14
CA ALA A 86 -13.60 5.09 -12.41
C ALA A 86 -15.05 5.57 -12.44
N GLU A 87 -15.57 5.90 -13.61
CA GLU A 87 -16.95 6.44 -13.69
C GLU A 87 -17.99 5.42 -13.20
N PHE A 88 -17.78 4.14 -13.54
CA PHE A 88 -18.67 3.04 -13.17
C PHE A 88 -17.91 1.78 -12.79
N ARG A 89 -18.56 0.92 -12.00
CA ARG A 89 -17.98 -0.35 -11.58
C ARG A 89 -17.86 -1.33 -12.78
N PRO A 90 -16.76 -2.10 -12.88
CA PRO A 90 -16.59 -3.12 -13.90
C PRO A 90 -17.62 -4.25 -13.85
N ASP A 91 -18.12 -4.60 -12.67
CA ASP A 91 -19.15 -5.63 -12.48
C ASP A 91 -20.57 -5.12 -12.73
N ASN A 92 -20.79 -3.81 -12.63
CA ASN A 92 -22.08 -3.20 -12.86
C ASN A 92 -21.96 -1.76 -13.39
N PRO A 93 -22.16 -1.54 -14.70
CA PRO A 93 -21.99 -0.23 -15.33
C PRO A 93 -23.07 0.80 -14.94
N THR A 94 -24.09 0.40 -14.17
CA THR A 94 -25.09 1.33 -13.62
C THR A 94 -24.72 1.84 -12.23
N ARG A 95 -23.69 1.27 -11.61
CA ARG A 95 -23.18 1.67 -10.30
C ARG A 95 -22.00 2.61 -10.48
N LYS A 96 -22.19 3.87 -10.10
CA LYS A 96 -21.11 4.87 -10.07
C LYS A 96 -20.10 4.53 -8.97
N VAL A 97 -18.81 4.73 -9.22
CA VAL A 97 -17.79 4.63 -8.17
C VAL A 97 -17.63 5.99 -7.49
N ASP A 98 -17.83 6.05 -6.18
CA ASP A 98 -17.67 7.25 -5.37
C ASP A 98 -16.24 7.36 -4.82
N ASP A 99 -15.65 6.23 -4.42
CA ASP A 99 -14.28 6.15 -3.94
C ASP A 99 -13.56 4.91 -4.47
N GLN A 100 -12.27 5.06 -4.81
CA GLN A 100 -11.44 3.98 -5.32
C GLN A 100 -10.06 3.98 -4.67
N PHE A 101 -9.68 2.83 -4.12
CA PHE A 101 -8.42 2.66 -3.39
C PHE A 101 -7.62 1.49 -3.93
N CYS A 102 -6.33 1.70 -4.16
CA CYS A 102 -5.37 0.61 -4.34
C CYS A 102 -4.96 0.08 -2.97
N VAL A 103 -5.09 -1.22 -2.78
CA VAL A 103 -4.78 -1.90 -1.51
C VAL A 103 -3.92 -3.12 -1.74
N LEU A 104 -3.07 -3.44 -0.75
CA LEU A 104 -2.31 -4.69 -0.70
C LEU A 104 -2.84 -5.57 0.41
N SER A 105 -3.27 -6.78 0.08
CA SER A 105 -3.79 -7.75 1.05
C SER A 105 -2.73 -8.67 1.61
N GLU A 106 -3.05 -9.31 2.73
CA GLU A 106 -2.18 -10.25 3.45
C GLU A 106 -1.75 -11.51 2.67
N ASP A 107 -2.43 -11.83 1.57
CA ASP A 107 -2.01 -12.89 0.63
C ASP A 107 -0.97 -12.40 -0.39
N GLY A 108 -0.63 -11.10 -0.38
CA GLY A 108 0.33 -10.48 -1.29
C GLY A 108 -0.27 -10.10 -2.64
N LYS A 109 -1.60 -10.01 -2.75
CA LYS A 109 -2.30 -9.54 -3.96
C LYS A 109 -2.64 -8.06 -3.86
N ILE A 110 -2.62 -7.38 -5.01
CA ILE A 110 -3.05 -5.98 -5.11
C ILE A 110 -4.49 -5.97 -5.60
N PHE A 111 -5.31 -5.13 -4.97
CA PHE A 111 -6.69 -4.93 -5.37
C PHE A 111 -7.00 -3.45 -5.53
N GLU A 112 -7.93 -3.13 -6.42
CA GLU A 112 -8.69 -1.90 -6.36
C GLU A 112 -10.02 -2.18 -5.66
N ILE A 113 -10.28 -1.45 -4.58
CA ILE A 113 -11.60 -1.45 -3.94
C ILE A 113 -12.34 -0.21 -4.41
N MET A 114 -13.46 -0.44 -5.10
CA MET A 114 -14.32 0.57 -5.68
C MET A 114 -15.63 0.61 -4.89
N TYR A 115 -15.86 1.68 -4.14
CA TYR A 115 -17.07 1.89 -3.35
C TYR A 115 -18.14 2.62 -4.15
N SER A 116 -19.37 2.20 -3.96
CA SER A 116 -20.56 2.85 -4.51
C SER A 116 -21.57 3.10 -3.41
N PHE A 117 -22.27 4.22 -3.49
CA PHE A 117 -23.36 4.60 -2.62
C PHE A 117 -24.62 4.92 -3.43
N ASP A 118 -25.75 4.32 -3.06
CA ASP A 118 -27.04 4.57 -3.73
C ASP A 118 -28.03 5.43 -2.92
N GLY A 119 -27.54 6.12 -1.89
CA GLY A 119 -28.39 6.90 -0.98
C GLY A 119 -28.80 6.16 0.29
N PHE A 120 -28.59 4.84 0.35
CA PHE A 120 -28.88 4.04 1.54
C PHE A 120 -27.81 2.97 1.82
N LEU A 121 -27.34 2.29 0.78
CA LEU A 121 -26.36 1.21 0.88
C LEU A 121 -25.02 1.69 0.31
N VAL A 122 -23.96 1.49 1.10
CA VAL A 122 -22.58 1.51 0.62
C VAL A 122 -22.15 0.07 0.38
N ASP A 123 -21.65 -0.23 -0.80
CA ASP A 123 -21.05 -1.53 -1.10
C ASP A 123 -19.80 -1.36 -1.96
N SER A 124 -19.03 -2.43 -2.13
CA SER A 124 -17.76 -2.38 -2.86
C SER A 124 -17.63 -3.47 -3.91
N TYR A 125 -16.89 -3.14 -4.98
CA TYR A 125 -16.28 -4.10 -5.88
C TYR A 125 -14.81 -4.23 -5.53
N LYS A 126 -14.29 -5.46 -5.62
CA LYS A 126 -12.87 -5.75 -5.40
C LYS A 126 -12.28 -6.32 -6.68
N ASN A 127 -11.52 -5.49 -7.38
CA ASN A 127 -10.84 -5.85 -8.63
C ASN A 127 -9.40 -6.27 -8.34
N GLU A 128 -8.95 -7.45 -8.74
CA GLU A 128 -7.54 -7.82 -8.62
C GLU A 128 -6.75 -7.15 -9.74
N ILE A 129 -5.61 -6.52 -9.39
CA ILE A 129 -4.71 -5.89 -10.37
C ILE A 129 -3.28 -6.38 -10.16
N SER A 130 -2.51 -6.33 -11.25
CA SER A 130 -1.08 -6.61 -11.25
C SER A 130 -0.28 -5.43 -10.68
N ALA A 131 0.98 -5.68 -10.31
CA ALA A 131 1.91 -4.61 -9.94
C ALA A 131 2.13 -3.60 -11.07
N GLN A 132 2.06 -4.04 -12.33
CA GLN A 132 2.23 -3.16 -13.49
C GLN A 132 1.02 -2.24 -13.66
N GLU A 133 -0.20 -2.76 -13.53
CA GLU A 133 -1.42 -1.95 -13.52
C GLU A 133 -1.43 -0.97 -12.35
N ALA A 134 -0.99 -1.40 -11.17
CA ALA A 134 -0.89 -0.53 -10.00
C ALA A 134 0.07 0.65 -10.23
N VAL A 135 1.29 0.39 -10.72
CA VAL A 135 2.26 1.47 -11.03
C VAL A 135 1.73 2.37 -12.14
N SER A 136 1.09 1.81 -13.17
CA SER A 136 0.54 2.60 -14.27
C SER A 136 -0.62 3.50 -13.83
N GLY A 137 -1.47 3.04 -12.91
CA GLY A 137 -2.67 3.76 -12.48
C GLY A 137 -2.47 4.71 -11.31
N TYR A 138 -1.51 4.40 -10.42
CA TYR A 138 -1.28 5.12 -9.16
C TYR A 138 0.12 5.73 -9.05
N GLY A 139 0.96 5.54 -10.06
CA GLY A 139 2.33 6.04 -10.09
C GLY A 139 3.28 5.31 -9.15
N VAL A 140 4.48 5.86 -9.00
CA VAL A 140 5.54 5.32 -8.13
C VAL A 140 5.26 5.58 -6.65
N GLU A 141 4.28 6.43 -6.35
CA GLU A 141 3.83 6.80 -5.02
C GLU A 141 3.38 5.59 -4.20
N ILE A 142 2.86 4.54 -4.84
CA ILE A 142 2.50 3.29 -4.16
C ILE A 142 3.69 2.58 -3.54
N LEU A 143 4.90 2.74 -4.10
CA LEU A 143 6.14 2.24 -3.49
C LEU A 143 6.43 2.98 -2.19
N PHE A 144 6.25 4.31 -2.21
CA PHE A 144 6.41 5.15 -1.03
C PHE A 144 5.39 4.79 0.05
N MET A 145 4.13 4.60 -0.32
CA MET A 145 3.07 4.25 0.63
C MET A 145 3.29 2.87 1.25
N LEU A 146 3.73 1.89 0.44
CA LEU A 146 4.12 0.57 0.94
C LEU A 146 5.28 0.65 1.93
N TYR A 147 6.28 1.47 1.60
CA TYR A 147 7.42 1.71 2.48
C TYR A 147 6.99 2.40 3.78
N ALA A 148 6.16 3.45 3.71
CA ALA A 148 5.68 4.21 4.85
C ALA A 148 4.91 3.32 5.84
N ALA A 149 4.06 2.41 5.32
CA ALA A 149 3.34 1.44 6.14
C ALA A 149 4.29 0.55 6.96
N PHE A 150 5.45 0.15 6.43
CA PHE A 150 6.44 -0.61 7.21
C PHE A 150 7.21 0.26 8.17
N HIS A 151 7.57 1.47 7.75
CA HIS A 151 8.33 2.37 8.60
C HIS A 151 7.55 2.72 9.87
N ASP A 152 6.25 2.99 9.76
CA ASP A 152 5.40 3.27 10.92
C ASP A 152 5.26 2.05 11.85
N TYR A 153 5.19 0.85 11.27
CA TYR A 153 5.24 -0.39 12.05
C TYR A 153 6.58 -0.58 12.77
N LEU A 154 7.69 -0.34 12.06
CA LEU A 154 9.04 -0.50 12.55
C LEU A 154 9.36 0.50 13.68
N LYS A 155 8.89 1.74 13.59
CA LYS A 155 8.92 2.70 14.71
C LYS A 155 8.19 2.19 15.96
N GLY A 156 7.13 1.40 15.78
CA GLY A 156 6.47 0.73 16.91
C GLY A 156 7.24 -0.47 17.46
N GLN A 157 8.39 -0.82 16.88
CA GLN A 157 9.18 -2.01 17.13
C GLN A 157 10.66 -1.67 17.43
N ASP A 158 10.93 -0.47 17.97
CA ASP A 158 12.29 0.02 18.22
C ASP A 158 13.19 -0.99 18.95
N GLU A 159 12.64 -1.72 19.93
CA GLU A 159 13.36 -2.76 20.68
C GLU A 159 13.73 -3.98 19.81
N LEU A 160 12.84 -4.41 18.91
CA LEU A 160 13.07 -5.50 17.98
C LEU A 160 14.14 -5.12 16.96
N ILE A 161 14.10 -3.89 16.45
CA ILE A 161 15.10 -3.36 15.51
C ILE A 161 16.47 -3.27 16.19
N ALA A 162 16.51 -2.79 17.43
CA ALA A 162 17.74 -2.75 18.22
C ALA A 162 18.34 -4.16 18.41
N ALA A 163 17.51 -5.15 18.75
CA ALA A 163 17.95 -6.54 18.92
C ALA A 163 18.45 -7.16 17.61
N LEU A 164 17.79 -6.88 16.49
CA LEU A 164 18.19 -7.38 15.17
C LEU A 164 19.54 -6.78 14.74
N ARG A 165 19.75 -5.48 14.97
CA ARG A 165 21.05 -4.82 14.71
C ARG A 165 22.19 -5.45 15.50
N VAL A 166 22.00 -5.69 16.80
CA VAL A 166 23.01 -6.36 17.64
C VAL A 166 23.36 -7.75 17.07
N THR A 167 22.35 -8.48 16.60
CA THR A 167 22.54 -9.81 16.00
C THR A 167 23.29 -9.73 14.67
N LEU A 168 22.95 -8.77 13.81
CA LEU A 168 23.64 -8.55 12.53
C LEU A 168 25.08 -8.08 12.73
N ASP A 169 25.33 -7.18 13.67
CA ASP A 169 26.68 -6.72 14.02
C ASP A 169 27.56 -7.87 14.52
N TYR A 170 27.00 -8.78 15.32
CA TYR A 170 27.66 -10.00 15.78
C TYR A 170 27.99 -10.94 14.60
N ILE A 171 27.04 -11.20 13.70
CA ILE A 171 27.25 -12.06 12.52
C ILE A 171 28.27 -11.45 11.55
N MET A 172 28.26 -10.13 11.39
CA MET A 172 29.16 -9.39 10.50
C MET A 172 30.54 -9.12 11.10
N GLY A 173 30.81 -9.56 12.34
CA GLY A 173 32.09 -9.35 13.01
C GLY A 173 32.42 -7.88 13.28
N LYS A 174 31.40 -7.00 13.30
CA LYS A 174 31.58 -5.60 13.70
C LYS A 174 31.57 -5.54 15.23
N GLU A 175 32.70 -5.86 15.84
CA GLU A 175 32.87 -5.60 17.26
C GLU A 175 32.76 -4.09 17.52
N LYS A 176 31.86 -3.69 18.43
CA LYS A 176 31.92 -2.36 19.04
C LYS A 176 33.28 -2.24 19.71
N LYS A 177 34.17 -1.42 19.13
CA LYS A 177 35.29 -0.87 19.88
C LYS A 177 34.72 0.00 20.99
N SER A 178 34.67 -0.56 22.19
CA SER A 178 34.43 0.18 23.43
C SER A 178 35.58 1.18 23.61
N GLY A 179 35.25 2.46 23.53
CA GLY A 179 36.07 3.56 24.04
C GLY A 179 35.41 4.11 25.29
#